data_AF-A0A4P8IF19-F1
#
_entry.id   AF-A0A4P8IF19-F1
#
_cell.length_a   1.000
_cell.length_b   1.000
_cell.length_c   1.000
_cell.angle_alpha   90.00
_cell.angle_beta   90.00
_cell.angle_gamma   90.00
#
_symmetry.space_group_name_H-M   'P 1'
#
loop_
_entity.id
_entity.type
_entity.pdbx_description
1 polymer ?
#
loop_
_entity_poly.entity_id
_entity_poly.type
_entity_poly.pdbx_seq_one_letter_code
_entity_poly.pdbx_strand_id
1 'polypeptide(L)'
;MSRNKKFILGGILFTAVVGSLWHFIYDWIGRPEFFWWLFPVSEKVVEHYKLVVFPNLIYGLLMFRYMQGHIRYYWIRLLMGIGFACIAMRVLFDAYTAVLKKDMLGMDLLIFAISVLVSYAFFWKRR
;
A
#
# COMPACT_ATOMS: atom_id res chain seq x y z
N MET A 1 2.17 20.13 13.75
CA MET A 1 2.74 19.11 12.83
C MET A 1 2.92 19.71 11.43
N SER A 2 4.06 19.52 10.76
CA SER A 2 4.33 20.10 9.43
C SER A 2 3.41 19.50 8.36
N ARG A 3 3.19 20.24 7.25
CA ARG A 3 2.32 19.81 6.14
C ARG A 3 2.68 18.41 5.61
N ASN A 4 3.97 18.13 5.42
CA ASN A 4 4.46 16.82 4.96
C ASN A 4 4.16 15.70 5.96
N LYS A 5 4.30 15.96 7.27
CA LYS A 5 3.96 14.98 8.31
C LYS A 5 2.45 14.69 8.33
N LYS A 6 1.60 15.70 8.12
CA LYS A 6 0.14 15.51 7.99
C LYS A 6 -0.21 14.67 6.77
N PHE A 7 0.41 14.96 5.63
CA PHE A 7 0.25 14.19 4.41
C PHE A 7 0.68 12.72 4.59
N ILE A 8 1.85 12.48 5.20
CA ILE A 8 2.35 11.13 5.47
C ILE A 8 1.40 10.37 6.40
N LEU A 9 1.02 10.97 7.54
CA LEU A 9 0.15 10.30 8.50
C LEU A 9 -1.23 10.00 7.89
N GLY A 10 -1.81 10.98 7.19
CA GLY A 10 -3.09 10.80 6.50
C GLY A 10 -3.01 9.69 5.46
N GLY A 11 -1.90 9.60 4.73
CA GLY A 11 -1.70 8.59 3.70
C GLY A 11 -1.51 7.20 4.27
N ILE A 12 -0.75 7.06 5.36
CA ILE A 12 -0.59 5.79 6.09
C ILE A 12 -1.96 5.31 6.57
N LEU A 13 -2.72 6.17 7.26
CA LEU A 13 -4.04 5.82 7.79
C LEU A 13 -5.03 5.48 6.67
N PHE A 14 -5.08 6.28 5.62
CA PHE A 14 -5.93 6.04 4.46
C PHE A 14 -5.59 4.72 3.78
N THR A 15 -4.31 4.49 3.48
CA THR A 15 -3.86 3.26 2.79
C THR A 15 -4.10 2.03 3.65
N ALA A 16 -3.86 2.11 4.97
CA ALA A 16 -4.12 0.99 5.87
C ALA A 16 -5.62 0.64 5.90
N VAL A 17 -6.50 1.63 6.12
CA VAL A 17 -7.94 1.39 6.20
C VAL A 17 -8.52 0.96 4.85
N VAL A 18 -8.28 1.75 3.80
CA VAL A 18 -8.84 1.48 2.48
C VAL A 18 -8.22 0.22 1.89
N GLY A 19 -6.94 -0.04 2.09
CA GLY A 19 -6.29 -1.29 1.68
C GLY A 19 -6.87 -2.51 2.38
N SER A 20 -7.07 -2.47 3.70
CA SER A 20 -7.76 -3.58 4.39
C SER A 20 -9.17 -3.80 3.87
N LEU A 21 -9.93 -2.74 3.58
CA LEU A 21 -11.25 -2.85 2.94
C LEU A 21 -11.15 -3.40 1.51
N TRP A 22 -10.13 -3.00 0.76
CA TRP A 22 -9.86 -3.41 -0.62
C TRP A 22 -9.82 -4.93 -0.79
N HIS A 23 -9.36 -5.62 0.24
CA HIS A 23 -9.33 -7.08 0.29
C HIS A 23 -10.72 -7.72 0.19
N PHE A 24 -11.75 -7.09 0.76
CA PHE A 24 -13.09 -7.65 0.85
C PHE A 24 -14.03 -7.15 -0.24
N ILE A 25 -13.73 -5.99 -0.85
CA ILE A 25 -14.65 -5.34 -1.80
C ILE A 25 -15.00 -6.26 -2.97
N TYR A 26 -14.06 -7.03 -3.52
CA TYR A 26 -14.33 -7.91 -4.67
C TYR A 26 -15.46 -8.91 -4.39
N ASP A 27 -15.45 -9.48 -3.19
CA ASP A 27 -16.46 -10.43 -2.74
C ASP A 27 -17.78 -9.72 -2.43
N TRP A 28 -17.73 -8.54 -1.81
CA TRP A 28 -18.91 -7.74 -1.50
C TRP A 28 -19.70 -7.31 -2.74
N ILE A 29 -19.01 -7.05 -3.86
CA ILE A 29 -19.65 -6.65 -5.12
C ILE A 29 -19.99 -7.86 -6.03
N GLY A 30 -19.82 -9.10 -5.55
CA GLY A 30 -20.21 -10.31 -6.28
C GLY A 30 -19.22 -10.79 -7.34
N ARG A 31 -17.93 -10.46 -7.22
CA ARG A 31 -16.84 -10.92 -8.10
C ARG A 31 -17.08 -10.69 -9.61
N PRO A 32 -17.44 -9.48 -10.05
CA PRO A 32 -17.66 -9.19 -11.46
C PRO A 32 -16.36 -9.33 -12.25
N GLU A 33 -16.45 -9.97 -13.42
CA GLU A 33 -15.29 -10.28 -14.28
C GLU A 33 -14.44 -9.03 -14.54
N PHE A 34 -15.04 -7.87 -14.82
CA PHE A 34 -14.30 -6.66 -15.16
C PHE A 34 -13.34 -6.15 -14.08
N PHE A 35 -13.60 -6.38 -12.78
CA PHE A 35 -12.80 -5.80 -11.69
C PHE A 35 -11.70 -6.71 -11.14
N TRP A 36 -11.42 -7.84 -11.80
CA TRP A 36 -10.40 -8.81 -11.36
C TRP A 36 -9.00 -8.18 -11.20
N TRP A 37 -8.65 -7.17 -12.02
CA TRP A 37 -7.35 -6.50 -11.98
C TRP A 37 -7.21 -5.48 -10.85
N LEU A 38 -8.34 -4.99 -10.32
CA LEU A 38 -8.38 -3.90 -9.35
C LEU A 38 -8.34 -4.40 -7.91
N PHE A 39 -9.05 -5.49 -7.62
CA PHE A 39 -9.12 -6.08 -6.29
C PHE A 39 -8.41 -7.43 -6.23
N PRO A 40 -8.02 -7.90 -5.03
CA PRO A 40 -7.48 -9.24 -4.85
C PRO A 40 -8.54 -10.30 -5.23
N VAL A 41 -8.16 -11.24 -6.09
CA VAL A 41 -9.03 -12.37 -6.48
C VAL A 41 -8.62 -13.70 -5.85
N SER A 42 -7.47 -13.73 -5.17
CA SER A 42 -6.95 -14.88 -4.44
C SER A 42 -6.01 -14.41 -3.32
N GLU A 43 -5.65 -15.32 -2.41
CA GLU A 43 -4.71 -15.05 -1.30
C GLU A 43 -3.23 -15.04 -1.71
N LYS A 44 -2.94 -15.04 -3.02
CA LYS A 44 -1.56 -14.97 -3.50
C LYS A 44 -0.98 -13.61 -3.16
N VAL A 45 0.29 -13.58 -2.74
CA VAL A 45 1.05 -12.34 -2.44
C VAL A 45 0.94 -11.27 -3.53
N VAL A 46 0.94 -11.68 -4.80
CA VAL A 46 0.83 -10.76 -5.94
C VAL A 46 -0.51 -10.01 -5.95
N GLU A 47 -1.58 -10.66 -5.51
CA GLU A 47 -2.88 -10.04 -5.35
C GLU A 47 -2.89 -9.04 -4.18
N HIS A 48 -2.16 -9.34 -3.10
CA HIS A 48 -2.02 -8.44 -1.95
C HIS A 48 -1.26 -7.15 -2.28
N TYR A 49 -0.47 -7.10 -3.37
CA TYR A 49 0.12 -5.83 -3.83
C TYR A 49 -0.95 -4.78 -4.14
N LYS A 50 -2.12 -5.19 -4.62
CA LYS A 50 -3.24 -4.30 -4.95
C LYS A 50 -3.70 -3.49 -3.74
N LEU A 51 -3.56 -4.05 -2.53
CA LEU A 51 -3.91 -3.41 -1.25
C LEU A 51 -3.04 -2.18 -0.95
N VAL A 52 -1.80 -2.14 -1.44
CA VAL A 52 -0.91 -0.98 -1.28
C VAL A 52 -0.98 -0.11 -2.52
N VAL A 53 -0.91 -0.70 -3.72
CA VAL A 53 -0.79 0.03 -4.99
C VAL A 53 -1.99 0.96 -5.19
N PHE A 54 -3.22 0.43 -5.18
CA PHE A 54 -4.39 1.24 -5.54
C PHE A 54 -4.75 2.29 -4.48
N PRO A 55 -4.87 1.96 -3.18
CA PRO A 55 -5.22 2.97 -2.18
C PRO A 55 -4.17 4.08 -2.07
N ASN A 56 -2.90 3.75 -2.21
CA ASN A 56 -1.83 4.75 -2.15
C ASN A 56 -1.79 5.63 -3.40
N LEU A 57 -2.02 5.08 -4.59
CA LEU A 57 -2.20 5.88 -5.81
C LEU A 57 -3.41 6.82 -5.70
N ILE A 58 -4.54 6.32 -5.20
CA ILE A 58 -5.75 7.13 -4.99
C ILE A 58 -5.44 8.29 -4.04
N TYR A 59 -4.85 8.02 -2.88
CA TYR A 59 -4.47 9.07 -1.93
C TYR A 59 -3.46 10.07 -2.54
N GLY A 60 -2.46 9.55 -3.26
CA GLY A 60 -1.46 10.34 -3.95
C GLY A 60 -2.07 11.27 -5.01
N LEU A 61 -3.07 10.81 -5.76
CA LEU A 61 -3.82 11.60 -6.74
C LEU A 61 -4.67 12.68 -6.06
N LEU A 62 -5.42 12.32 -5.01
CA LEU A 62 -6.27 13.26 -4.27
C LEU A 62 -5.46 14.41 -3.65
N MET A 63 -4.26 14.10 -3.14
CA MET A 63 -3.39 15.07 -2.48
C MET A 63 -2.42 15.80 -3.42
N PHE A 64 -2.39 15.43 -4.70
CA PHE A 64 -1.44 15.96 -5.68
C PHE A 64 -1.44 17.49 -5.72
N ARG A 65 -2.62 18.12 -5.92
CA ARG A 65 -2.71 19.59 -6.06
C ARG A 65 -2.23 20.33 -4.81
N TYR A 66 -2.37 19.71 -3.64
CA TYR A 66 -1.99 20.29 -2.35
C TYR A 66 -0.50 20.12 -2.01
N MET A 67 0.16 19.11 -2.58
CA MET A 67 1.51 18.70 -2.19
C MET A 67 2.57 18.89 -3.28
N GLN A 68 2.19 18.96 -4.56
CA GLN A 68 3.13 19.07 -5.69
C GLN A 68 4.09 20.28 -5.59
N GLY A 69 3.61 21.42 -5.09
CA GLY A 69 4.44 22.63 -4.90
C GLY A 69 5.32 22.59 -3.65
N HIS A 70 5.14 21.59 -2.77
CA HIS A 70 5.85 21.47 -1.50
C HIS A 70 6.78 20.26 -1.41
N ILE A 71 6.57 19.26 -2.27
CA ILE A 71 7.37 18.02 -2.32
C ILE A 71 8.06 17.94 -3.68
N ARG A 72 9.38 18.15 -3.68
CA ARG A 72 10.21 17.95 -4.87
C ARG A 72 10.15 16.49 -5.31
N TYR A 73 9.93 16.28 -6.61
CA TYR A 73 9.81 14.95 -7.24
C TYR A 73 8.67 14.10 -6.68
N TYR A 74 7.49 14.73 -6.45
CA TYR A 74 6.31 14.07 -5.87
C TYR A 74 5.98 12.71 -6.50
N TRP A 75 5.85 12.66 -7.84
CA TRP A 75 5.51 11.42 -8.55
C TRP A 75 6.58 10.35 -8.44
N ILE A 76 7.86 10.71 -8.52
CA ILE A 76 8.96 9.76 -8.38
C ILE A 76 8.95 9.18 -6.97
N ARG A 77 8.75 10.00 -5.93
CA ARG A 77 8.64 9.52 -4.54
C ARG A 77 7.44 8.60 -4.35
N LEU A 78 6.30 8.91 -4.96
CA LEU A 78 5.10 8.06 -4.90
C LEU A 78 5.36 6.69 -5.53
N LEU A 79 5.85 6.67 -6.77
CA LEU A 79 6.08 5.45 -7.52
C LEU A 79 7.20 4.60 -6.91
N MET A 80 8.29 5.22 -6.47
CA MET A 80 9.36 4.51 -5.74
C MET A 80 8.83 3.95 -4.43
N GLY A 81 8.07 4.72 -3.66
CA GLY A 81 7.46 4.26 -2.42
C GLY A 81 6.61 3.01 -2.63
N ILE A 82 5.71 3.04 -3.62
CA ILE A 82 4.87 1.89 -3.96
C ILE A 82 5.73 0.70 -4.41
N GLY A 83 6.71 0.91 -5.29
CA GLY A 83 7.60 -0.15 -5.77
C GLY A 83 8.37 -0.83 -4.64
N PHE A 84 8.97 -0.06 -3.74
CA PHE A 84 9.67 -0.60 -2.57
C PHE A 84 8.73 -1.27 -1.57
N ALA A 85 7.50 -0.80 -1.43
CA ALA A 85 6.49 -1.46 -0.60
C ALA A 85 6.10 -2.84 -1.15
N CYS A 86 5.97 -2.98 -2.47
CA CYS A 86 5.73 -4.28 -3.12
C CYS A 86 6.92 -5.23 -2.95
N ILE A 87 8.15 -4.73 -3.12
CA ILE A 87 9.37 -5.52 -2.87
C ILE A 87 9.43 -5.97 -1.41
N ALA A 88 9.19 -5.07 -0.47
CA ALA A 88 9.16 -5.39 0.96
C ALA A 88 8.09 -6.43 1.28
N MET A 89 6.89 -6.27 0.70
CA MET A 89 5.80 -7.24 0.86
C MET A 89 6.23 -8.62 0.39
N ARG A 90 6.83 -8.71 -0.81
CA ARG A 90 7.29 -9.97 -1.37
C ARG A 90 8.36 -10.65 -0.53
N VAL A 91 9.39 -9.91 -0.15
CA VAL A 91 10.53 -10.43 0.61
C VAL A 91 10.08 -10.91 1.98
N LEU A 92 9.25 -10.13 2.68
CA LEU A 92 8.78 -10.50 4.01
C LEU A 92 7.81 -11.69 3.96
N PHE A 93 6.93 -11.74 2.95
CA PHE A 93 6.00 -12.84 2.77
C PHE A 93 6.74 -14.15 2.52
N ASP A 94 7.64 -14.15 1.53
CA ASP A 94 8.43 -15.33 1.20
C ASP A 94 9.30 -15.78 2.39
N ALA A 95 9.87 -14.82 3.15
CA ALA A 95 10.69 -15.13 4.32
C ALA A 95 9.89 -15.82 5.43
N TYR A 96 8.69 -15.34 5.79
CA TYR A 96 7.92 -15.97 6.85
C TYR A 96 7.34 -17.32 6.39
N THR A 97 6.85 -17.42 5.15
CA THR A 97 6.29 -18.67 4.63
C THR A 97 7.36 -19.75 4.51
N ALA A 98 8.61 -19.38 4.18
CA ALA A 98 9.75 -20.31 4.19
C ALA A 98 10.03 -20.90 5.57
N VAL A 99 9.86 -20.12 6.64
CA VAL A 99 10.10 -20.56 8.03
C VAL A 99 8.91 -21.33 8.60
N LEU A 100 7.69 -20.82 8.42
CA LEU A 100 6.49 -21.32 9.08
C LEU A 100 5.73 -22.38 8.25
N LYS A 101 5.96 -22.44 6.92
CA LYS A 101 5.28 -23.31 5.96
C LYS A 101 3.74 -23.25 5.99
N LYS A 102 3.19 -22.16 6.51
CA LYS A 102 1.75 -21.90 6.58
C LYS A 102 1.47 -20.41 6.44
N ASP A 103 0.31 -20.07 5.89
CA ASP A 103 -0.17 -18.70 5.84
C ASP A 103 -0.86 -18.31 7.15
N MET A 104 -0.62 -17.09 7.60
CA MET A 104 -1.13 -16.58 8.87
C MET A 104 -1.62 -15.17 8.67
N LEU A 105 -2.95 -14.97 8.77
CA LEU A 105 -3.60 -13.68 8.64
C LEU A 105 -2.91 -12.55 9.46
N GLY A 106 -2.46 -12.89 10.68
CA GLY A 106 -1.75 -11.92 11.53
C GLY A 106 -0.39 -11.48 10.97
N MET A 107 0.35 -12.38 10.32
CA MET A 107 1.61 -12.03 9.62
C MET A 107 1.31 -11.21 8.37
N ASP A 108 0.28 -11.57 7.61
CA ASP A 108 -0.09 -10.87 6.38
C ASP A 108 -0.46 -9.42 6.67
N LEU A 109 -1.25 -9.19 7.74
CA LEU A 109 -1.61 -7.85 8.19
C LEU A 109 -0.39 -7.05 8.68
N LEU A 110 0.53 -7.70 9.40
CA LEU A 110 1.77 -7.06 9.85
C LEU A 110 2.66 -6.65 8.67
N ILE A 111 2.82 -7.54 7.69
CA ILE A 111 3.61 -7.30 6.48
C ILE A 111 2.98 -6.18 5.65
N PHE A 112 1.66 -6.21 5.49
CA PHE A 112 0.93 -5.13 4.85
C PHE A 112 1.18 -3.78 5.55
N ALA A 113 1.09 -3.73 6.89
CA ALA A 113 1.36 -2.52 7.66
C ALA A 113 2.81 -2.03 7.46
N ILE A 114 3.81 -2.93 7.50
CA ILE A 114 5.21 -2.58 7.24
C ILE A 114 5.39 -2.04 5.82
N SER A 115 4.79 -2.67 4.82
CA SER A 115 4.84 -2.20 3.43
C SER A 115 4.24 -0.81 3.25
N VAL A 116 3.12 -0.51 3.92
CA VAL A 116 2.55 0.85 3.94
C VAL A 116 3.56 1.85 4.51
N LEU A 117 4.21 1.54 5.64
CA LEU A 117 5.22 2.42 6.23
C LEU A 117 6.42 2.63 5.30
N VAL A 118 6.90 1.58 4.64
CA VAL A 118 7.99 1.64 3.64
C VAL A 118 7.61 2.60 2.52
N SER A 119 6.38 2.55 2.01
CA SER A 119 5.97 3.44 0.93
C SER A 119 6.04 4.92 1.31
N TYR A 120 5.63 5.27 2.53
CA TYR A 120 5.59 6.67 2.96
C TYR A 120 6.93 7.21 3.46
N ALA A 121 7.90 6.34 3.75
CA ALA A 121 9.25 6.74 4.15
C ALA A 121 9.94 7.63 3.10
N PHE A 122 9.63 7.45 1.80
CA PHE A 122 10.18 8.26 0.69
C PHE A 122 9.70 9.72 0.67
N PHE A 123 8.59 10.02 1.36
CA PHE A 123 8.10 11.39 1.52
C PHE A 123 8.70 12.10 2.74
N TRP A 124 9.40 11.37 3.61
CA TRP A 124 10.11 11.96 4.71
C TRP A 124 11.27 12.81 4.19
N LYS A 125 11.36 14.07 4.65
CA LYS A 125 12.46 14.96 4.28
C LYS A 125 13.72 14.49 5.03
N ARG A 126 14.63 13.81 4.34
CA ARG A 126 16.04 13.76 4.77
C ARG A 126 16.59 15.16 4.49
N ARG A 127 17.03 15.83 5.56
CA ARG A 127 17.62 17.18 5.49
C ARG A 127 18.84 17.17 4.60
#